data_AF-A0A965DWN5-F1
#
_entry.id   AF-A0A965DWN5-F1
#
_cell.length_a   1.000
_cell.length_b   1.000
_cell.length_c   1.000
_cell.angle_alpha   90.00
_cell.angle_beta   90.00
_cell.angle_gamma   90.00
#
_symmetry.space_group_name_H-M   'P 1'
#
loop_
_entity.id
_entity.type
_entity.pdbx_description
1 polymer ?
#
loop_
_entity_poly.entity_id
_entity_poly.type
_entity_poly.pdbx_seq_one_letter_code
_entity_poly.pdbx_strand_id
1 'polypeptide(L)'
;YLNNLDCDLVDPLQSLKDVSQNINLDKNLRLSSGNQLNSIAIQYSYLTKAIEFNKNISKSNYFAKIIEMWKSTLSALDNDTSQLIGKIDWLTKKYLFDKIKQESKSYAIDVLKSIDIQYSELTNQENIFKILIKNNIVKTLHDESEIEYCELNPPNSSRAYFRANMLKKYPSFISAASWDNVILDLDPNKSLIRIPTTDPYGFNFESHSEIFNNASSIQDLVSVLSSHDAHR
;
A
#
# COMPACT_ATOMS: atom_id res chain seq x y z
N TYR A 1 17.69 -5.43 15.09
CA TYR A 1 16.67 -4.68 15.85
C TYR A 1 15.58 -5.56 16.46
N LEU A 2 15.25 -6.72 15.88
CA LEU A 2 14.19 -7.60 16.40
C LEU A 2 14.67 -8.80 17.23
N ASN A 3 15.98 -9.06 17.33
CA ASN A 3 16.53 -10.32 17.87
C ASN A 3 16.19 -10.62 19.35
N ASN A 4 15.54 -9.72 20.08
CA ASN A 4 15.09 -9.91 21.47
C ASN A 4 13.59 -9.59 21.65
N LEU A 5 12.82 -9.58 20.56
CA LEU A 5 11.38 -9.33 20.62
C LEU A 5 10.66 -10.65 20.90
N ASP A 6 10.13 -10.80 22.11
CA ASP A 6 9.31 -11.95 22.48
C ASP A 6 7.87 -11.76 22.00
N CYS A 7 7.61 -12.11 20.73
CA CYS A 7 6.28 -12.02 20.12
C CYS A 7 5.94 -13.25 19.26
N ASP A 8 6.76 -14.30 19.30
CA ASP A 8 6.53 -15.51 18.51
C ASP A 8 5.35 -16.29 19.08
N LEU A 9 4.27 -16.44 18.31
CA LEU A 9 3.05 -17.12 18.72
C LEU A 9 3.22 -18.63 18.72
N VAL A 10 2.64 -19.33 19.71
CA VAL A 10 2.65 -20.82 19.76
C VAL A 10 1.91 -21.42 18.57
N ASP A 11 0.76 -20.85 18.21
CA ASP A 11 -0.04 -21.24 17.05
C ASP A 11 -0.49 -19.98 16.30
N PRO A 12 0.29 -19.53 15.30
CA PRO A 12 -0.03 -18.33 14.53
C PRO A 12 -1.37 -18.39 13.79
N LEU A 13 -1.77 -19.57 13.29
CA LEU A 13 -2.99 -19.73 12.51
C LEU A 13 -4.23 -19.65 13.39
N GLN A 14 -4.20 -20.28 14.56
CA GLN A 14 -5.29 -20.16 15.52
C GLN A 14 -5.36 -18.75 16.11
N SER A 15 -4.20 -18.16 16.43
CA SER A 15 -4.12 -16.78 16.94
C SER A 15 -4.71 -15.75 15.98
N LEU A 16 -4.51 -15.93 14.67
CA LEU A 16 -5.13 -15.07 13.65
C LEU A 16 -6.66 -15.08 13.73
N LYS A 17 -7.27 -16.26 13.80
CA LYS A 17 -8.73 -16.41 13.93
C LYS A 17 -9.22 -15.81 15.24
N ASP A 18 -8.48 -16.08 16.31
CA ASP A 18 -8.77 -15.62 17.65
C ASP A 18 -8.79 -14.10 17.76
N VAL A 19 -7.80 -13.42 17.17
CA VAL A 19 -7.76 -11.95 17.09
C VAL A 19 -8.88 -11.42 16.19
N SER A 20 -9.08 -12.02 15.02
CA SER A 20 -10.08 -11.55 14.06
C SER A 20 -11.52 -11.59 14.60
N GLN A 21 -11.84 -12.56 15.46
CA GLN A 21 -13.18 -12.71 16.05
C GLN A 21 -13.36 -11.89 17.33
N ASN A 22 -12.25 -11.49 17.98
CA ASN A 22 -12.26 -10.77 19.24
C ASN A 22 -12.27 -9.25 18.99
N ILE A 23 -13.47 -8.70 18.77
CA ILE A 23 -13.68 -7.27 18.52
C ILE A 23 -13.31 -6.39 19.74
N ASN A 24 -13.28 -6.97 20.94
CA ASN A 24 -12.92 -6.28 22.19
C ASN A 24 -11.40 -6.13 22.39
N LEU A 25 -10.58 -6.81 21.58
CA LEU A 25 -9.11 -6.75 21.58
C LEU A 25 -8.44 -7.18 22.91
N ASP A 26 -9.17 -7.92 23.75
CA ASP A 26 -8.77 -8.35 25.09
C ASP A 26 -8.24 -9.80 25.15
N LYS A 27 -8.33 -10.55 24.05
CA LYS A 27 -7.91 -11.95 24.02
C LYS A 27 -6.39 -12.09 24.12
N ASN A 28 -5.95 -12.78 25.18
CA ASN A 28 -4.55 -13.16 25.36
C ASN A 28 -4.14 -14.30 24.42
N LEU A 29 -3.01 -14.11 23.75
CA LEU A 29 -2.37 -15.07 22.86
C LEU A 29 -1.16 -15.68 23.57
N ARG A 30 -0.93 -16.97 23.35
CA ARG A 30 0.21 -17.67 23.94
C ARG A 30 1.44 -17.48 23.06
N LEU A 31 2.54 -17.06 23.68
CA LEU A 31 3.85 -16.93 23.05
C LEU A 31 4.68 -18.19 23.27
N SER A 32 5.64 -18.42 22.37
CA SER A 32 6.56 -19.56 22.38
C SER A 32 7.48 -19.55 23.61
N SER A 33 7.73 -18.37 24.18
CA SER A 33 8.42 -18.21 25.46
C SER A 33 7.62 -18.70 26.68
N GLY A 34 6.33 -18.99 26.52
CA GLY A 34 5.40 -19.31 27.60
C GLY A 34 4.65 -18.09 28.14
N ASN A 35 5.04 -16.88 27.76
CA ASN A 35 4.32 -15.65 28.11
C ASN A 35 2.96 -15.57 27.39
N GLN A 36 2.11 -14.64 27.84
CA GLN A 36 0.85 -14.33 27.20
C GLN A 36 0.69 -12.82 27.02
N LEU A 37 0.33 -12.40 25.81
CA LEU A 37 0.06 -11.01 25.46
C LEU A 37 -1.20 -10.94 24.60
N ASN A 38 -2.00 -9.89 24.76
CA ASN A 38 -3.05 -9.58 23.79
C ASN A 38 -2.47 -8.97 22.51
N SER A 39 -3.30 -8.83 21.48
CA SER A 39 -2.87 -8.32 20.16
C SER A 39 -2.33 -6.89 20.22
N ILE A 40 -2.90 -6.02 21.06
CA ILE A 40 -2.46 -4.63 21.22
C ILE A 40 -1.07 -4.57 21.88
N ALA A 41 -0.83 -5.36 22.92
CA ALA A 41 0.47 -5.44 23.61
C ALA A 41 1.58 -5.94 22.68
N ILE A 42 1.28 -6.91 21.81
CA ILE A 42 2.21 -7.35 20.76
C ILE A 42 2.53 -6.18 19.80
N GLN A 43 1.51 -5.44 19.35
CA GLN A 43 1.72 -4.27 18.49
C GLN A 43 2.58 -3.18 19.17
N TYR A 44 2.37 -2.91 20.46
CA TYR A 44 3.23 -2.00 21.23
C TYR A 44 4.69 -2.46 21.31
N SER A 45 4.90 -3.77 21.39
CA SER A 45 6.25 -4.36 21.41
C SER A 45 6.97 -4.11 20.09
N TYR A 46 6.30 -4.27 18.95
CA TYR A 46 6.84 -3.90 17.64
C TYR A 46 7.02 -2.38 17.47
N LEU A 47 6.05 -1.56 17.89
CA LEU A 47 6.14 -0.10 17.84
C LEU A 47 7.36 0.40 18.62
N THR A 48 7.67 -0.19 19.77
CA THR A 48 8.86 0.12 20.56
C THR A 48 10.14 -0.09 19.75
N LYS A 49 10.23 -1.22 19.04
CA LYS A 49 11.37 -1.50 18.15
C LYS A 49 11.43 -0.57 16.94
N ALA A 50 10.30 -0.17 16.37
CA ALA A 50 10.25 0.82 15.30
C ALA A 50 10.76 2.19 15.77
N ILE A 51 10.39 2.62 16.98
CA ILE A 51 10.89 3.87 17.59
C ILE A 51 12.40 3.80 17.83
N GLU A 52 12.90 2.70 18.41
CA GLU A 52 14.34 2.47 18.60
C GLU A 52 15.11 2.54 17.27
N PHE A 53 14.59 1.88 16.24
CA PHE A 53 15.18 1.86 14.91
C PHE A 53 15.22 3.26 14.27
N ASN A 54 14.11 4.00 14.35
CA ASN A 54 14.02 5.34 13.76
C ASN A 54 14.95 6.37 14.42
N LYS A 55 15.33 6.19 15.68
CA LYS A 55 16.36 7.02 16.32
C LYS A 55 17.73 6.87 15.65
N ASN A 56 17.99 5.73 15.01
CA ASN A 56 19.29 5.37 14.46
C ASN A 56 19.42 5.60 12.94
N ILE A 57 18.34 5.96 12.26
CA ILE A 57 18.31 6.20 10.80
C ILE A 57 17.94 7.65 10.55
N SER A 58 18.53 8.22 9.49
CA SER A 58 18.36 9.60 9.05
C SER A 58 16.90 10.09 9.14
N LYS A 59 16.73 11.36 9.54
CA LYS A 59 15.48 12.06 9.87
C LYS A 59 14.52 12.19 8.68
N SER A 60 14.02 11.09 8.14
CA SER A 60 12.93 11.13 7.17
C SER A 60 11.63 11.41 7.91
N ASN A 61 10.99 12.53 7.56
CA ASN A 61 9.73 12.98 8.16
C ASN A 61 8.60 11.95 8.01
N TYR A 62 8.66 11.07 6.99
CA TYR A 62 7.66 10.04 6.75
C TYR A 62 7.66 8.94 7.82
N PHE A 63 8.84 8.44 8.22
CA PHE A 63 8.91 7.41 9.27
C PHE A 63 8.39 7.93 10.61
N ALA A 64 8.75 9.16 10.96
CA ALA A 64 8.23 9.81 12.17
C ALA A 64 6.69 9.92 12.14
N LYS A 65 6.11 10.33 11.00
CA LYS A 65 4.65 10.42 10.82
C LYS A 65 3.97 9.05 10.96
N ILE A 66 4.52 8.00 10.35
CA ILE A 66 3.97 6.63 10.44
C ILE A 66 4.00 6.13 11.90
N ILE A 67 5.10 6.35 12.61
CA ILE A 67 5.24 5.97 14.03
C ILE A 67 4.20 6.69 14.90
N GLU A 68 4.00 7.99 14.71
CA GLU A 68 2.97 8.75 15.45
C GLU A 68 1.55 8.29 15.12
N MET A 69 1.26 7.99 13.85
CA MET A 69 -0.04 7.42 13.44
C MET A 69 -0.28 6.04 14.06
N TRP A 70 0.73 5.17 14.09
CA TRP A 70 0.63 3.85 14.71
C TRP A 70 0.42 3.98 16.23
N LYS A 71 1.23 4.81 16.91
CA LYS A 71 1.12 5.07 18.35
C LYS A 71 -0.26 5.60 18.74
N SER A 72 -0.74 6.62 18.03
CA SER A 72 -2.07 7.20 18.29
C SER A 72 -3.20 6.19 18.01
N THR A 73 -3.03 5.33 17.01
CA THR A 73 -3.97 4.24 16.73
C THR A 73 -4.04 3.24 17.88
N LEU A 74 -2.90 2.72 18.36
CA LEU A 74 -2.88 1.79 19.50
C LEU A 74 -3.46 2.43 20.76
N SER A 75 -3.10 3.68 21.03
CA SER A 75 -3.64 4.42 22.18
C SER A 75 -5.16 4.56 22.11
N ALA A 76 -5.73 4.82 20.92
CA ALA A 76 -7.17 4.88 20.76
C ALA A 76 -7.84 3.51 20.85
N LEU A 77 -7.18 2.43 20.42
CA LEU A 77 -7.69 1.06 20.58
C LEU A 77 -7.83 0.66 22.05
N ASP A 78 -6.89 1.09 22.91
CA ASP A 78 -6.95 0.81 24.36
C ASP A 78 -7.95 1.67 25.13
N ASN A 79 -8.23 2.89 24.66
CA ASN A 79 -8.98 3.88 25.44
C ASN A 79 -10.35 4.21 24.85
N ASP A 80 -10.40 4.63 23.59
CA ASP A 80 -11.62 5.09 22.94
C ASP A 80 -11.55 4.86 21.43
N THR A 81 -12.09 3.73 20.99
CA THR A 81 -12.09 3.32 19.59
C THR A 81 -12.90 4.26 18.68
N SER A 82 -13.78 5.11 19.24
CA SER A 82 -14.58 6.05 18.44
C SER A 82 -13.71 7.08 17.72
N GLN A 83 -12.51 7.38 18.25
CA GLN A 83 -11.53 8.29 17.64
C GLN A 83 -10.91 7.76 16.35
N LEU A 84 -11.11 6.47 16.06
CA LEU A 84 -10.62 5.76 14.88
C LEU A 84 -11.71 5.55 13.82
N ILE A 85 -12.96 5.94 14.10
CA ILE A 85 -14.01 6.00 13.08
C ILE A 85 -13.54 6.95 11.98
N GLY A 86 -13.63 6.50 10.74
CA GLY A 86 -13.15 7.24 9.57
C GLY A 86 -11.64 7.15 9.30
N LYS A 87 -10.90 6.43 10.15
CA LYS A 87 -9.46 6.17 10.00
C LYS A 87 -9.13 4.68 9.88
N ILE A 88 -9.92 3.83 10.53
CA ILE A 88 -9.78 2.36 10.53
C ILE A 88 -11.08 1.76 10.00
N ASP A 89 -11.00 1.01 8.90
CA ASP A 89 -12.17 0.57 8.15
C ASP A 89 -13.12 -0.32 8.97
N TRP A 90 -12.59 -1.30 9.71
CA TRP A 90 -13.44 -2.21 10.47
C TRP A 90 -14.20 -1.51 11.59
N LEU A 91 -13.60 -0.49 12.23
CA LEU A 91 -14.27 0.35 13.23
C LEU A 91 -15.32 1.25 12.58
N THR A 92 -15.01 1.79 11.40
CA THR A 92 -15.96 2.60 10.62
C THR A 92 -17.17 1.78 10.18
N LYS A 93 -16.97 0.57 9.66
CA LYS A 93 -18.04 -0.36 9.30
C LYS A 93 -18.86 -0.80 10.52
N LYS A 94 -18.20 -1.13 11.64
CA LYS A 94 -18.90 -1.44 12.90
C LYS A 94 -19.78 -0.27 13.35
N TYR A 95 -19.27 0.97 13.29
CA TYR A 95 -20.05 2.15 13.61
C TYR A 95 -21.32 2.27 12.73
N LEU A 96 -21.22 2.03 11.43
CA LEU A 96 -22.37 2.02 10.53
C LEU A 96 -23.38 0.93 10.90
N PHE A 97 -22.90 -0.28 11.17
CA PHE A 97 -23.77 -1.37 11.61
C PHE A 97 -24.48 -1.03 12.91
N ASP A 98 -23.76 -0.50 13.89
CA ASP A 98 -24.33 -0.14 15.19
C ASP A 98 -25.41 0.96 15.04
N LYS A 99 -25.21 1.94 14.15
CA LYS A 99 -26.22 2.95 13.83
C LYS A 99 -27.49 2.37 13.23
N ILE A 100 -27.36 1.48 12.25
CA ILE A 100 -28.50 0.83 11.59
C ILE A 100 -29.29 -0.03 12.57
N LYS A 101 -28.58 -0.76 13.45
CA LYS A 101 -29.18 -1.57 14.50
C LYS A 101 -29.96 -0.74 15.52
N GLN A 102 -29.54 0.50 15.79
CA GLN A 102 -30.26 1.42 16.67
C GLN A 102 -31.53 1.97 16.02
N GLU A 103 -31.48 2.25 14.71
CA GLU A 103 -32.60 2.85 13.96
C GLU A 103 -33.69 1.85 13.59
N SER A 104 -33.35 0.57 13.40
CA SER A 104 -34.33 -0.48 13.07
C SER A 104 -34.26 -1.63 14.06
N LYS A 105 -35.36 -1.89 14.79
CA LYS A 105 -35.48 -3.04 15.71
C LYS A 105 -35.57 -4.40 15.00
N SER A 106 -35.88 -4.40 13.69
CA SER A 106 -35.98 -5.59 12.83
C SER A 106 -35.08 -5.41 11.62
N TYR A 107 -33.77 -5.23 11.84
CA TYR A 107 -32.82 -5.19 10.75
C TYR A 107 -32.58 -6.61 10.22
N ALA A 108 -32.77 -6.81 8.91
CA ALA A 108 -32.42 -8.08 8.27
C ALA A 108 -30.89 -8.21 8.15
N ILE A 109 -30.34 -9.37 8.50
CA ILE A 109 -28.90 -9.66 8.37
C ILE A 109 -28.38 -9.40 6.95
N ASP A 110 -29.24 -9.56 5.95
CA ASP A 110 -28.90 -9.35 4.55
C ASP A 110 -28.62 -7.88 4.21
N VAL A 111 -29.23 -6.93 4.95
CA VAL A 111 -28.91 -5.50 4.81
C VAL A 111 -27.49 -5.22 5.27
N LEU A 112 -27.06 -5.77 6.42
CA LEU A 112 -25.70 -5.59 6.92
C LEU A 112 -24.66 -6.21 5.99
N LYS A 113 -24.96 -7.39 5.43
CA LYS A 113 -24.11 -8.02 4.41
C LYS A 113 -23.99 -7.17 3.15
N SER A 114 -25.11 -6.61 2.67
CA SER A 114 -25.12 -5.72 1.51
C SER A 114 -24.22 -4.50 1.75
N ILE A 115 -24.32 -3.89 2.94
CA ILE A 115 -23.50 -2.73 3.31
C ILE A 115 -22.01 -3.07 3.39
N ASP A 116 -21.64 -4.24 3.92
CA ASP A 116 -20.24 -4.67 3.96
C ASP A 116 -19.62 -4.75 2.56
N ILE A 117 -20.39 -5.27 1.60
CA ILE A 117 -20.00 -5.35 0.18
C ILE A 117 -19.93 -3.94 -0.43
N GLN A 118 -20.99 -3.14 -0.29
CA GLN A 118 -21.08 -1.79 -0.85
C GLN A 118 -20.05 -0.82 -0.29
N TYR A 119 -19.57 -1.03 0.95
CA TYR A 119 -18.49 -0.26 1.53
C TYR A 119 -17.19 -0.39 0.72
N SER A 120 -16.93 -1.56 0.15
CA SER A 120 -15.68 -1.87 -0.55
C SER A 120 -15.82 -1.83 -2.08
N GLU A 121 -16.99 -1.43 -2.57
CA GLU A 121 -17.30 -1.43 -4.01
C GLU A 121 -16.56 -0.31 -4.74
N LEU A 122 -15.85 -0.62 -5.83
CA LEU A 122 -15.01 0.34 -6.56
C LEU A 122 -15.71 1.05 -7.73
N THR A 123 -17.02 0.89 -7.90
CA THR A 123 -17.72 1.44 -9.07
C THR A 123 -17.71 2.98 -9.08
N ASN A 124 -17.80 3.57 -10.28
CA ASN A 124 -17.86 5.02 -10.47
C ASN A 124 -19.14 5.67 -9.90
N GLN A 125 -20.09 4.86 -9.44
CA GLN A 125 -21.30 5.32 -8.75
C GLN A 125 -20.98 5.76 -7.31
N GLU A 126 -21.96 6.40 -6.68
CA GLU A 126 -21.90 6.83 -5.29
C GLU A 126 -22.04 5.62 -4.36
N ASN A 127 -20.90 5.07 -3.92
CA ASN A 127 -20.84 3.97 -2.94
C ASN A 127 -20.84 4.51 -1.49
N ILE A 128 -20.99 3.61 -0.52
CA ILE A 128 -21.05 3.97 0.91
C ILE A 128 -19.78 4.72 1.34
N PHE A 129 -18.60 4.26 0.94
CA PHE A 129 -17.34 4.91 1.33
C PHE A 129 -17.24 6.37 0.84
N LYS A 130 -17.62 6.63 -0.41
CA LYS A 130 -17.71 7.99 -0.99
C LYS A 130 -18.71 8.86 -0.24
N ILE A 131 -19.86 8.30 0.17
CA ILE A 131 -20.82 9.01 1.03
C ILE A 131 -20.18 9.38 2.37
N LEU A 132 -19.40 8.49 2.99
CA LEU A 132 -18.70 8.80 4.25
C LEU A 132 -17.66 9.90 4.10
N ILE A 133 -16.95 9.95 2.95
CA ILE A 133 -16.04 11.05 2.62
C ILE A 133 -16.82 12.36 2.50
N LYS A 134 -17.91 12.39 1.72
CA LYS A 134 -18.76 13.59 1.54
C LYS A 134 -19.33 14.13 2.86
N ASN A 135 -19.61 13.24 3.81
CA ASN A 135 -20.11 13.59 5.14
C ASN A 135 -19.00 13.89 6.16
N ASN A 136 -17.73 14.01 5.74
CA ASN A 136 -16.57 14.25 6.60
C ASN A 136 -16.36 13.22 7.71
N ILE A 137 -16.88 12.00 7.53
CA ILE A 137 -16.66 10.89 8.46
C ILE A 137 -15.28 10.29 8.19
N VAL A 138 -14.97 9.97 6.92
CA VAL A 138 -13.68 9.45 6.50
C VAL A 138 -12.77 10.60 6.07
N LYS A 139 -11.50 10.55 6.49
CA LYS A 139 -10.46 11.50 6.04
C LYS A 139 -9.53 10.81 5.04
N THR A 140 -9.36 11.41 3.86
CA THR A 140 -8.42 10.92 2.84
C THR A 140 -7.01 11.46 3.12
N LEU A 141 -5.99 10.70 2.69
CA LEU A 141 -4.60 11.13 2.75
C LEU A 141 -4.18 11.94 1.51
N HIS A 142 -4.87 11.69 0.40
CA HIS A 142 -4.66 12.31 -0.90
C HIS A 142 -5.96 12.93 -1.38
N ASP A 143 -5.86 13.98 -2.16
CA ASP A 143 -7.00 14.55 -2.87
C ASP A 143 -7.25 13.83 -4.21
N GLU A 144 -8.41 14.08 -4.82
CA GLU A 144 -8.80 13.43 -6.07
C GLU A 144 -7.82 13.78 -7.21
N SER A 145 -7.28 15.00 -7.23
CA SER A 145 -6.39 15.46 -8.30
C SER A 145 -5.03 14.76 -8.25
N GLU A 146 -4.52 14.46 -7.05
CA GLU A 146 -3.31 13.65 -6.87
C GLU A 146 -3.54 12.21 -7.38
N ILE A 147 -4.72 11.65 -7.14
CA ILE A 147 -5.09 10.30 -7.61
C ILE A 147 -5.21 10.27 -9.13
N GLU A 148 -5.97 11.19 -9.72
CA GLU A 148 -6.12 11.35 -11.18
C GLU A 148 -4.76 11.52 -11.88
N TYR A 149 -3.85 12.30 -11.29
CA TYR A 149 -2.49 12.43 -11.79
C TYR A 149 -1.76 11.08 -11.83
N CYS A 150 -1.89 10.28 -10.77
CA CYS A 150 -1.21 8.97 -10.66
C CYS A 150 -1.77 7.90 -11.60
N GLU A 151 -3.02 8.03 -12.06
CA GLU A 151 -3.60 7.10 -13.05
C GLU A 151 -2.80 7.08 -14.35
N LEU A 152 -2.32 8.25 -14.76
CA LEU A 152 -1.58 8.40 -16.01
C LEU A 152 -0.08 8.50 -15.78
N ASN A 153 0.42 8.85 -14.59
CA ASN A 153 1.83 9.13 -14.38
C ASN A 153 2.51 8.11 -13.45
N PRO A 154 3.61 7.48 -13.90
CA PRO A 154 4.34 6.52 -13.08
C PRO A 154 5.11 7.22 -11.95
N PRO A 155 5.48 6.49 -10.88
CA PRO A 155 6.39 7.02 -9.87
C PRO A 155 7.80 7.25 -10.46
N ASN A 156 8.35 8.44 -10.21
CA ASN A 156 9.64 8.88 -10.74
C ASN A 156 10.85 8.15 -10.14
N SER A 157 10.73 7.58 -8.94
CA SER A 157 11.84 7.01 -8.17
C SER A 157 12.07 5.51 -8.41
N SER A 158 11.45 4.93 -9.44
CA SER A 158 11.56 3.50 -9.73
C SER A 158 11.58 3.23 -11.22
N ARG A 159 11.93 1.99 -11.60
CA ARG A 159 11.87 1.48 -12.98
C ARG A 159 10.51 1.62 -13.67
N ALA A 160 9.43 1.83 -12.90
CA ALA A 160 8.11 2.08 -13.46
C ALA A 160 8.09 3.37 -14.31
N TYR A 161 8.93 4.35 -13.98
CA TYR A 161 9.14 5.55 -14.77
C TYR A 161 9.49 5.20 -16.21
N PHE A 162 10.57 4.46 -16.43
CA PHE A 162 11.00 4.07 -17.77
C PHE A 162 9.95 3.24 -18.49
N ARG A 163 9.41 2.20 -17.85
CA ARG A 163 8.43 1.31 -18.49
C ARG A 163 7.19 2.05 -18.98
N ALA A 164 6.62 2.93 -18.15
CA ALA A 164 5.44 3.69 -18.54
C ALA A 164 5.76 4.73 -19.63
N ASN A 165 6.92 5.39 -19.56
CA ASN A 165 7.33 6.32 -20.62
C ASN A 165 7.58 5.62 -21.96
N MET A 166 8.16 4.41 -21.95
CA MET A 166 8.28 3.56 -23.15
C MET A 166 6.91 3.25 -23.75
N LEU A 167 5.95 2.80 -22.93
CA LEU A 167 4.58 2.51 -23.36
C LEU A 167 3.85 3.74 -23.92
N LYS A 168 4.11 4.93 -23.38
CA LYS A 168 3.52 6.18 -23.85
C LYS A 168 4.14 6.68 -25.16
N LYS A 169 5.48 6.70 -25.26
CA LYS A 169 6.21 7.33 -26.38
C LYS A 169 6.39 6.40 -27.57
N TYR A 170 6.52 5.09 -27.34
CA TYR A 170 6.85 4.10 -28.38
C TYR A 170 5.92 2.86 -28.38
N PRO A 171 4.58 3.02 -28.29
CA PRO A 171 3.67 1.88 -28.16
C PRO A 171 3.78 0.88 -29.33
N SER A 172 3.94 1.38 -30.56
CA SER A 172 4.01 0.54 -31.77
C SER A 172 5.27 -0.33 -31.85
N PHE A 173 6.30 -0.03 -31.07
CA PHE A 173 7.55 -0.78 -31.05
C PHE A 173 7.61 -1.76 -29.87
N ILE A 174 6.60 -1.80 -28.99
CA ILE A 174 6.59 -2.68 -27.83
C ILE A 174 5.86 -3.96 -28.17
N SER A 175 6.62 -5.06 -28.19
CA SER A 175 6.08 -6.41 -28.33
C SER A 175 5.48 -6.90 -27.00
N ALA A 176 6.18 -6.63 -25.88
CA ALA A 176 5.72 -6.99 -24.55
C ALA A 176 6.40 -6.13 -23.47
N ALA A 177 5.76 -6.00 -22.31
CA ALA A 177 6.35 -5.35 -21.13
C ALA A 177 5.96 -6.11 -19.84
N SER A 178 6.93 -6.34 -18.96
CA SER A 178 6.77 -6.98 -17.64
C SER A 178 7.39 -6.11 -16.54
N TRP A 179 7.51 -6.61 -15.31
CA TRP A 179 8.16 -5.89 -14.20
C TRP A 179 9.66 -5.70 -14.39
N ASP A 180 10.28 -6.66 -15.04
CA ASP A 180 11.72 -6.82 -15.15
C ASP A 180 12.22 -6.71 -16.59
N ASN A 181 11.34 -6.48 -17.57
CA ASN A 181 11.70 -6.39 -18.98
C ASN A 181 10.78 -5.46 -19.78
N VAL A 182 11.36 -4.79 -20.77
CA VAL A 182 10.66 -4.19 -21.91
C VAL A 182 11.19 -4.85 -23.18
N ILE A 183 10.30 -5.43 -23.99
CA ILE A 183 10.64 -6.16 -25.22
C ILE A 183 10.18 -5.35 -26.41
N LEU A 184 11.12 -5.04 -27.29
CA LEU A 184 10.92 -4.21 -28.47
C LEU A 184 10.98 -5.02 -29.76
N ASP A 185 10.10 -4.69 -30.68
CA ASP A 185 10.12 -5.12 -32.08
C ASP A 185 10.40 -3.89 -32.95
N LEU A 186 11.65 -3.74 -33.40
CA LEU A 186 12.09 -2.59 -34.21
C LEU A 186 12.12 -2.90 -35.71
N ASP A 187 12.15 -4.18 -36.07
CA ASP A 187 12.24 -4.67 -37.44
C ASP A 187 11.67 -6.10 -37.47
N PRO A 188 10.56 -6.34 -38.20
CA PRO A 188 9.91 -7.64 -38.29
C PRO A 188 10.83 -8.77 -38.78
N ASN A 189 11.95 -8.45 -39.44
CA ASN A 189 12.91 -9.42 -39.96
C ASN A 189 14.09 -9.68 -39.01
N LYS A 190 14.12 -9.06 -37.83
CA LYS A 190 15.21 -9.20 -36.84
C LYS A 190 14.68 -9.77 -35.53
N SER A 191 15.61 -10.24 -34.70
CA SER A 191 15.30 -10.68 -33.35
C SER A 191 14.79 -9.52 -32.49
N LEU A 192 13.81 -9.80 -31.64
CA LEU A 192 13.32 -8.86 -30.64
C LEU A 192 14.46 -8.39 -29.71
N ILE A 193 14.41 -7.12 -29.33
CA ILE A 193 15.37 -6.52 -28.42
C ILE A 193 14.78 -6.53 -27.02
N ARG A 194 15.54 -7.05 -26.05
CA ARG A 194 15.12 -7.13 -24.65
C ARG A 194 15.92 -6.14 -23.82
N ILE A 195 15.21 -5.20 -23.19
CA ILE A 195 15.78 -4.26 -22.23
C ILE A 195 15.45 -4.78 -20.82
N PRO A 196 16.42 -5.32 -20.07
CA PRO A 196 16.20 -5.80 -18.71
C PRO A 196 16.07 -4.62 -17.74
N THR A 197 14.98 -4.59 -16.97
CA THR A 197 14.71 -3.61 -15.91
C THR A 197 14.69 -4.32 -14.54
N THR A 198 15.73 -5.09 -14.22
CA THR A 198 15.78 -5.98 -13.05
C THR A 198 15.92 -5.24 -11.71
N ASP A 199 16.64 -4.11 -11.71
CA ASP A 199 16.77 -3.24 -10.53
C ASP A 199 15.48 -2.41 -10.32
N PRO A 200 14.74 -2.57 -9.21
CA PRO A 200 13.54 -1.78 -8.94
C PRO A 200 13.80 -0.28 -8.80
N TYR A 201 15.01 0.13 -8.42
CA TYR A 201 15.39 1.54 -8.25
C TYR A 201 16.11 2.12 -9.47
N GLY A 202 16.57 1.26 -10.39
CA GLY A 202 17.14 1.66 -11.67
C GLY A 202 16.09 2.22 -12.62
N PHE A 203 16.52 2.73 -13.78
CA PHE A 203 15.62 3.24 -14.82
C PHE A 203 14.59 4.27 -14.31
N ASN A 204 15.00 5.05 -13.31
CA ASN A 204 14.20 6.08 -12.66
C ASN A 204 14.38 7.44 -13.35
N PHE A 205 13.58 8.43 -12.97
CA PHE A 205 13.65 9.78 -13.54
C PHE A 205 15.04 10.40 -13.41
N GLU A 206 15.64 10.34 -12.22
CA GLU A 206 16.95 10.96 -11.95
C GLU A 206 18.05 10.41 -12.86
N SER A 207 18.05 9.09 -13.09
CA SER A 207 19.09 8.42 -13.84
C SER A 207 18.86 8.36 -15.36
N HIS A 208 17.60 8.40 -15.82
CA HIS A 208 17.26 8.11 -17.22
C HIS A 208 16.36 9.14 -17.92
N SER A 209 15.94 10.22 -17.25
CA SER A 209 15.12 11.25 -17.89
C SER A 209 15.84 11.96 -19.03
N GLU A 210 17.11 12.33 -18.86
CA GLU A 210 17.90 12.98 -19.91
C GLU A 210 18.10 12.07 -21.13
N ILE A 211 18.47 10.80 -20.89
CA ILE A 211 18.62 9.79 -21.95
C ILE A 211 17.30 9.67 -22.74
N PHE A 212 16.17 9.62 -22.04
CA PHE A 212 14.85 9.47 -22.66
C PHE A 212 14.39 10.73 -23.42
N ASN A 213 14.71 11.92 -22.90
CA ASN A 213 14.35 13.21 -23.49
C ASN A 213 15.21 13.55 -24.71
N ASN A 214 16.50 13.22 -24.68
CA ASN A 214 17.45 13.53 -25.75
C ASN A 214 17.39 12.52 -26.90
N ALA A 215 16.84 11.31 -26.68
CA ALA A 215 16.69 10.32 -27.73
C ALA A 215 15.72 10.79 -28.81
N SER A 216 16.24 10.92 -30.03
CA SER A 216 15.51 11.36 -31.23
C SER A 216 14.61 10.28 -31.82
N SER A 217 14.94 9.00 -31.56
CA SER A 217 14.19 7.82 -32.00
C SER A 217 14.33 6.67 -30.99
N ILE A 218 13.54 5.61 -31.17
CA ILE A 218 13.68 4.41 -30.32
C ILE A 218 15.00 3.66 -30.60
N GLN A 219 15.48 3.65 -31.85
CA GLN A 219 16.76 3.05 -32.22
C GLN A 219 17.92 3.79 -31.53
N ASP A 220 17.84 5.12 -31.49
CA ASP A 220 18.79 5.99 -30.77
C ASP A 220 18.77 5.66 -29.27
N LEU A 221 17.59 5.61 -28.65
CA LEU A 221 17.43 5.23 -27.24
C LEU A 221 18.07 3.87 -26.92
N VAL A 222 17.80 2.84 -27.72
CA VAL A 222 18.35 1.50 -27.52
C VAL A 222 19.88 1.51 -27.65
N SER A 223 20.42 2.27 -28.60
CA SER A 223 21.87 2.39 -28.79
C SER A 223 22.55 3.05 -27.58
N VAL A 224 21.94 4.09 -27.01
CA VAL A 224 22.44 4.77 -25.81
C VAL A 224 22.36 3.83 -24.60
N LEU A 225 21.25 3.13 -24.39
CA LEU A 225 21.11 2.18 -23.27
C LEU A 225 22.12 1.04 -23.34
N SER A 226 22.34 0.49 -24.54
CA SER A 226 23.29 -0.62 -24.75
C SER A 226 24.75 -0.20 -24.51
N SER A 227 25.09 1.06 -24.77
CA SER A 227 26.42 1.60 -24.48
C SER A 227 26.58 2.01 -23.01
N HIS A 228 25.50 2.43 -22.34
CA HIS A 228 25.51 2.76 -20.92
C HIS A 228 25.70 1.53 -20.02
N ASP A 229 25.07 0.39 -20.38
CA ASP A 229 25.23 -0.87 -19.65
C ASP A 229 26.60 -1.52 -19.87
N ALA A 230 27.30 -1.24 -20.98
CA ALA A 230 28.65 -1.75 -21.24
C ALA A 230 29.74 -1.10 -20.37
N HIS A 231 29.43 -0.01 -19.67
CA HIS A 231 30.35 0.75 -18.82
C HIS A 231 30.09 0.60 -17.31
N ARG A 232 29.21 -0.33 -16.91
CA ARG A 232 28.99 -0.75 -15.52
C ARG A 232 29.40 -2.21 -15.34
#